data_AF-G0P4W6-F1
#
_entry.id   AF-G0P4W6-F1
#
_cell.length_a   1.000
_cell.length_b   1.000
_cell.length_c   1.000
_cell.angle_alpha   90.00
_cell.angle_beta   90.00
_cell.angle_gamma   90.00
#
_symmetry.space_group_name_H-M   'P 1'
#
loop_
_entity.id
_entity.type
_entity.pdbx_description
1 polymer ?
#
loop_
_entity_poly.entity_id
_entity_poly.type
_entity_poly.pdbx_seq_one_letter_code
_entity_poly.pdbx_strand_id
1 'polypeptide(L)'
;MRSSICGGSEWSFLLLLIFSFAGGSQSTSSFLAWQKASAQQIEAARVIGIQARYSYYRAIKAEGLTSRDRKLFYLDGLQKCNTIDDELIDDINKNVIKRSYRKADADALEKIGLNSFFAAFVTLPAVEMEKVVNFACSKHEQQLECGLQYEGEEKTNQRVAELMKDGGNKQMFEHECVEKDYAARVYPCLGRTEQWIDACEKEINEYSILREKVNNKINSVYNSAIQAVKTMKENKEQTFTETMKFVNYAEGSKCLAFKKMRLCLLQQLVTVCGVETARALNTTLSVGYLASERSPRLQLDFETFSYPTHPFCDKL
;
A
#
# COMPACT_ATOMS: atom_id res chain seq x y z
N MET A 1 65.09 44.78 -13.38
CA MET A 1 66.06 43.77 -13.86
C MET A 1 65.29 42.55 -14.31
N ARG A 2 65.55 42.10 -15.54
CA ARG A 2 64.92 40.93 -16.17
C ARG A 2 65.42 39.64 -15.51
N SER A 3 64.52 38.68 -15.34
CA SER A 3 64.87 37.26 -15.36
C SER A 3 63.69 36.50 -15.95
N SER A 4 63.79 36.25 -17.25
CA SER A 4 62.95 35.39 -18.08
C SER A 4 63.93 34.55 -18.87
N ILE A 5 63.94 33.23 -18.67
CA ILE A 5 64.37 32.26 -19.67
C ILE A 5 63.40 31.07 -19.60
N CYS A 6 62.63 30.95 -20.69
CA CYS A 6 61.81 29.81 -21.11
C CYS A 6 62.67 28.56 -21.30
N GLY A 7 62.19 27.35 -21.00
CA GLY A 7 61.45 26.49 -21.95
C GLY A 7 62.35 25.32 -22.37
N GLY A 8 61.92 24.09 -22.62
CA GLY A 8 60.62 23.42 -22.62
C GLY A 8 60.86 21.95 -23.00
N SER A 9 59.91 21.08 -22.64
CA SER A 9 59.69 19.67 -23.05
C SER A 9 60.89 18.71 -22.99
N GLU A 10 60.87 17.59 -22.27
CA GLU A 10 59.89 16.50 -22.31
C GLU A 10 59.88 15.80 -20.93
N TRP A 11 59.25 14.64 -20.78
CA TRP A 11 58.94 13.93 -19.52
C TRP A 11 57.65 14.37 -18.81
N SER A 12 56.56 14.48 -19.58
CA SER A 12 55.19 14.43 -19.05
C SER A 12 54.48 13.15 -19.50
N PHE A 13 54.91 11.97 -19.05
CA PHE A 13 54.18 10.72 -19.32
C PHE A 13 54.25 9.64 -18.23
N LEU A 14 54.71 9.95 -17.00
CA LEU A 14 54.87 8.90 -15.97
C LEU A 14 54.31 9.25 -14.58
N LEU A 15 53.24 10.03 -14.53
CA LEU A 15 52.47 10.31 -13.28
C LEU A 15 50.94 10.20 -13.51
N LEU A 16 50.52 9.36 -14.44
CA LEU A 16 49.10 9.13 -14.80
C LEU A 16 48.66 7.66 -14.67
N LEU A 17 49.34 6.86 -13.84
CA LEU A 17 49.07 5.42 -13.70
C LEU A 17 48.90 4.93 -12.25
N ILE A 18 48.31 5.75 -11.36
CA ILE A 18 47.78 5.29 -10.05
C ILE A 18 46.38 5.87 -9.76
N PHE A 19 45.53 6.00 -10.77
CA PHE A 19 44.10 6.35 -10.58
C PHE A 19 43.16 5.53 -11.49
N SER A 20 43.45 4.25 -11.63
CA SER A 20 42.59 3.33 -12.37
C SER A 20 42.38 2.09 -11.53
N PHE A 21 41.46 2.14 -10.56
CA PHE A 21 40.60 1.03 -10.10
C PHE A 21 39.70 1.55 -8.96
N ALA A 22 38.85 2.52 -9.28
CA ALA A 22 37.65 2.85 -8.52
C ALA A 22 36.59 3.37 -9.49
N GLY A 23 36.37 2.65 -10.58
CA GLY A 23 35.13 2.78 -11.35
C GLY A 23 34.04 2.13 -10.53
N GLY A 24 33.39 2.92 -9.68
CA GLY A 24 32.19 2.50 -8.98
C GLY A 24 31.19 2.00 -10.01
N SER A 25 30.91 0.69 -9.97
CA SER A 25 29.66 0.17 -10.52
C SER A 25 28.54 0.66 -9.61
N GLN A 26 28.18 1.94 -9.74
CA GLN A 26 26.87 2.40 -9.31
C GLN A 26 25.89 1.86 -10.34
N SER A 27 25.28 0.72 -10.00
CA SER A 27 24.02 0.32 -10.59
C SER A 27 23.03 1.48 -10.40
N THR A 28 22.85 2.27 -11.46
CA THR A 28 21.95 3.42 -11.55
C THR A 28 20.60 3.02 -12.12
N SER A 29 20.16 1.78 -11.93
CA SER A 29 18.75 1.44 -12.10
C SER A 29 18.08 1.53 -10.72
N SER A 30 17.22 2.54 -10.53
CA SER A 30 16.21 2.42 -9.49
C SER A 30 15.18 1.38 -9.96
N PHE A 31 14.79 0.50 -9.06
CA PHE A 31 13.87 -0.61 -9.31
C PHE A 31 12.46 -0.10 -9.65
N LEU A 32 12.08 1.04 -9.08
CA LEU A 32 10.98 1.87 -9.55
C LEU A 32 11.52 3.29 -9.76
N ALA A 33 11.26 3.85 -10.93
CA ALA A 33 11.78 5.16 -11.33
C ALA A 33 10.63 6.16 -11.46
N TRP A 34 9.84 6.33 -10.38
CA TRP A 34 8.84 7.39 -10.34
C TRP A 34 9.49 8.77 -10.23
N GLN A 35 10.76 8.82 -9.81
CA GLN A 35 11.56 10.05 -9.69
C GLN A 35 10.92 11.02 -8.71
N LYS A 36 10.29 10.50 -7.65
CA LYS A 36 9.60 11.28 -6.61
C LYS A 36 10.51 11.51 -5.41
N ALA A 37 11.38 10.55 -5.10
CA ALA A 37 12.47 10.71 -4.17
C ALA A 37 13.72 11.32 -4.85
N SER A 38 14.42 12.19 -4.12
CA SER A 38 15.71 12.72 -4.55
C SER A 38 16.79 11.64 -4.55
N ALA A 39 17.85 11.85 -5.32
CA ALA A 39 19.00 10.92 -5.36
C ALA A 39 19.61 10.68 -3.96
N GLN A 40 19.60 11.70 -3.09
CA GLN A 40 20.09 11.58 -1.71
C GLN A 40 19.19 10.66 -0.86
N GLN A 41 17.86 10.78 -1.00
CA GLN A 41 16.90 9.91 -0.33
C GLN A 41 17.04 8.46 -0.80
N ILE A 42 17.18 8.24 -2.11
CA ILE A 42 17.40 6.91 -2.69
C ILE A 42 18.69 6.29 -2.15
N GLU A 43 19.79 7.04 -2.13
CA GLU A 43 21.06 6.54 -1.62
C GLU A 43 20.99 6.23 -0.12
N ALA A 44 20.34 7.09 0.68
CA ALA A 44 20.12 6.83 2.10
C ALA A 44 19.32 5.53 2.32
N ALA A 45 18.25 5.31 1.55
CA ALA A 45 17.46 4.10 1.63
C ALA A 45 18.25 2.84 1.23
N ARG A 46 19.10 2.93 0.20
CA ARG A 46 20.01 1.85 -0.19
C ARG A 46 20.99 1.49 0.92
N VAL A 47 21.59 2.49 1.56
CA VAL A 47 22.48 2.29 2.70
C VAL A 47 21.78 1.56 3.84
N ILE A 48 20.53 1.93 4.17
CA ILE A 48 19.73 1.24 5.19
C ILE A 48 19.56 -0.25 4.81
N GLY A 49 19.17 -0.54 3.57
CA GLY A 49 18.97 -1.92 3.11
C GLY A 49 20.26 -2.76 3.13
N ILE A 50 21.38 -2.20 2.68
CA ILE A 50 22.71 -2.85 2.72
C ILE A 50 23.11 -3.15 4.17
N GLN A 51 22.95 -2.19 5.07
CA GLN A 51 23.26 -2.35 6.49
C GLN A 51 22.36 -3.42 7.14
N ALA A 52 21.05 -3.37 6.88
CA ALA A 52 20.11 -4.38 7.36
C ALA A 52 20.49 -5.78 6.89
N ARG A 53 20.90 -5.92 5.62
CA ARG A 53 21.33 -7.19 5.03
C ARG A 53 22.60 -7.71 5.67
N TYR A 54 23.59 -6.83 5.87
CA TYR A 54 24.82 -7.16 6.56
C TYR A 54 24.56 -7.62 8.00
N SER A 55 23.73 -6.88 8.75
CA SER A 55 23.33 -7.23 10.11
C SER A 55 22.65 -8.59 10.18
N TYR A 56 21.70 -8.86 9.26
CA TYR A 56 21.02 -10.14 9.15
C TYR A 56 22.00 -11.29 8.90
N TYR A 57 22.86 -11.18 7.89
CA TYR A 57 23.83 -12.24 7.57
C TYR A 57 24.84 -12.49 8.69
N ARG A 58 25.22 -11.44 9.44
CA ARG A 58 26.08 -11.59 10.61
C ARG A 58 25.36 -12.32 11.74
N ALA A 59 24.10 -11.97 12.01
CA ALA A 59 23.30 -12.58 13.07
C ALA A 59 23.08 -14.08 12.81
N ILE A 60 22.72 -14.47 11.58
CA ILE A 60 22.36 -15.87 11.26
C ILE A 60 23.54 -16.85 11.24
N LYS A 61 24.78 -16.36 11.36
CA LYS A 61 26.00 -17.17 11.49
C LYS A 61 26.21 -17.72 12.90
N ALA A 62 25.47 -17.24 13.90
CA ALA A 62 25.54 -17.78 15.24
C ALA A 62 25.06 -19.24 15.28
N GLU A 63 25.78 -20.07 16.04
CA GLU A 63 25.40 -21.47 16.26
C GLU A 63 24.14 -21.56 17.15
N GLY A 64 23.37 -22.63 16.99
CA GLY A 64 22.18 -22.90 17.83
C GLY A 64 20.91 -22.11 17.48
N LEU A 65 20.92 -21.28 16.42
CA LEU A 65 19.72 -20.53 16.01
C LEU A 65 18.61 -21.43 15.47
N THR A 66 17.41 -21.25 16.01
CA THR A 66 16.21 -21.91 15.51
C THR A 66 15.70 -21.24 14.22
N SER A 67 14.78 -21.90 13.51
CA SER A 67 14.07 -21.30 12.37
C SER A 67 13.32 -20.02 12.76
N ARG A 68 12.76 -19.99 13.99
CA ARG A 68 12.08 -18.81 14.53
C ARG A 68 13.03 -17.64 14.71
N ASP A 69 14.23 -17.86 15.24
CA ASP A 69 15.21 -16.80 15.48
C ASP A 69 15.68 -16.19 14.15
N ARG A 70 15.95 -17.04 13.15
CA ARG A 70 16.29 -16.60 11.80
C ARG A 70 15.19 -15.74 11.18
N LYS A 71 13.91 -16.15 11.36
CA LYS A 71 12.76 -15.36 10.91
C LYS A 71 12.67 -14.01 11.63
N LEU A 72 12.93 -13.95 12.95
CA LEU A 72 12.90 -12.69 13.69
C LEU A 72 13.99 -11.72 13.23
N PHE A 73 15.22 -12.19 13.01
CA PHE A 73 16.28 -11.34 12.44
C PHE A 73 15.95 -10.84 11.04
N TYR A 74 15.29 -11.68 10.24
CA TYR A 74 14.82 -11.26 8.93
C TYR A 74 13.76 -10.14 9.03
N LEU A 75 12.79 -10.31 9.92
CA LEU A 75 11.74 -9.30 10.16
C LEU A 75 12.30 -7.98 10.73
N ASP A 76 13.33 -8.02 11.58
CA ASP A 76 14.05 -6.82 12.05
C ASP A 76 14.66 -6.02 10.89
N GLY A 77 15.30 -6.72 9.95
CA GLY A 77 15.85 -6.10 8.75
C GLY A 77 14.76 -5.45 7.88
N LEU A 78 13.64 -6.15 7.68
CA LEU A 78 12.50 -5.59 6.96
C LEU A 78 11.89 -4.38 7.63
N GLN A 79 11.79 -4.40 8.96
CA GLN A 79 11.23 -3.30 9.71
C GLN A 79 12.01 -2.00 9.46
N LYS A 80 13.34 -2.06 9.36
CA LYS A 80 14.18 -0.90 9.04
C LYS A 80 13.84 -0.26 7.70
N CYS A 81 13.51 -1.07 6.69
CA CYS A 81 13.04 -0.55 5.41
C CYS A 81 11.62 -0.01 5.49
N ASN A 82 10.75 -0.64 6.28
CA ASN A 82 9.33 -0.28 6.37
C ASN A 82 9.09 0.99 7.17
N THR A 83 10.01 1.38 8.06
CA THR A 83 9.83 2.54 8.93
C THR A 83 10.42 3.84 8.37
N ILE A 84 10.95 3.82 7.14
CA ILE A 84 11.44 5.03 6.47
C ILE A 84 10.29 6.04 6.37
N ASP A 85 10.51 7.24 6.93
CA ASP A 85 9.56 8.36 6.94
C ASP A 85 8.18 8.06 7.57
N ASP A 86 8.12 7.18 8.58
CA ASP A 86 6.86 6.88 9.31
C ASP A 86 6.32 8.07 10.09
N GLU A 87 7.18 8.82 10.81
CA GLU A 87 6.75 9.97 11.62
C GLU A 87 6.05 11.05 10.77
N LEU A 88 6.52 11.22 9.52
CA LEU A 88 5.97 12.19 8.59
C LEU A 88 4.66 11.72 7.94
N ILE A 89 4.49 10.40 7.72
CA ILE A 89 3.19 9.83 7.34
C ILE A 89 2.16 10.05 8.43
N ASP A 90 2.51 9.85 9.70
CA ASP A 90 1.58 10.00 10.81
C ASP A 90 1.09 11.45 10.96
N ASP A 91 1.99 12.42 10.75
CA ASP A 91 1.62 13.83 10.73
C ASP A 91 0.72 14.16 9.53
N ILE A 92 1.03 13.66 8.34
CA ILE A 92 0.21 13.87 7.14
C ILE A 92 -1.16 13.23 7.30
N ASN A 93 -1.25 11.98 7.77
CA ASN A 93 -2.52 11.29 8.02
C ASN A 93 -3.38 12.07 9.01
N LYS A 94 -2.79 12.50 10.14
CA LYS A 94 -3.50 13.32 11.13
C LYS A 94 -3.96 14.63 10.53
N ASN A 95 -3.12 15.31 9.74
CA ASN A 95 -3.45 16.59 9.15
C ASN A 95 -4.54 16.47 8.06
N VAL A 96 -4.48 15.45 7.20
CA VAL A 96 -5.48 15.20 6.16
C VAL A 96 -6.84 14.88 6.80
N ILE A 97 -6.87 13.97 7.76
CA ILE A 97 -8.11 13.57 8.44
C ILE A 97 -8.67 14.72 9.28
N LYS A 98 -7.83 15.41 10.06
CA LYS A 98 -8.26 16.51 10.93
C LYS A 98 -8.72 17.74 10.16
N ARG A 99 -8.10 18.04 9.01
CA ARG A 99 -8.45 19.22 8.20
C ARG A 99 -9.63 19.01 7.28
N SER A 100 -10.09 17.75 7.08
CA SER A 100 -11.15 17.35 6.13
C SER A 100 -12.01 18.54 5.69
N TYR A 101 -11.59 19.16 4.58
CA TYR A 101 -12.12 20.45 4.14
C TYR A 101 -13.62 20.37 3.88
N ARG A 102 -14.08 19.16 3.53
CA ARG A 102 -15.46 18.83 3.23
C ARG A 102 -15.87 17.57 3.98
N LYS A 103 -16.01 17.70 5.30
CA LYS A 103 -16.33 16.57 6.18
C LYS A 103 -17.58 15.79 5.76
N ALA A 104 -18.64 16.46 5.30
CA ALA A 104 -19.86 15.78 4.85
C ALA A 104 -19.58 14.86 3.65
N ASP A 105 -18.77 15.31 2.69
CA ASP A 105 -18.36 14.51 1.53
C ASP A 105 -17.47 13.34 1.95
N ALA A 106 -16.51 13.57 2.84
CA ALA A 106 -15.67 12.49 3.38
C ALA A 106 -16.51 11.44 4.12
N ASP A 107 -17.43 11.86 4.99
CA ASP A 107 -18.32 10.97 5.72
C ASP A 107 -19.22 10.16 4.74
N ALA A 108 -19.66 10.75 3.63
CA ALA A 108 -20.42 10.06 2.59
C ALA A 108 -19.57 9.04 1.80
N LEU A 109 -18.30 9.37 1.52
CA LEU A 109 -17.33 8.47 0.91
C LEU A 109 -16.98 7.27 1.82
N GLU A 110 -16.93 7.46 3.14
CA GLU A 110 -16.75 6.36 4.09
C GLU A 110 -17.95 5.41 4.09
N LYS A 111 -19.18 5.94 3.96
CA LYS A 111 -20.40 5.11 3.87
C LYS A 111 -20.40 4.16 2.68
N ILE A 112 -19.79 4.55 1.56
CA ILE A 112 -19.65 3.68 0.37
C ILE A 112 -18.49 2.67 0.49
N GLY A 113 -17.75 2.68 1.60
CA GLY A 113 -16.71 1.69 1.90
C GLY A 113 -15.28 2.18 1.72
N LEU A 114 -15.04 3.45 1.44
CA LEU A 114 -13.68 3.99 1.42
C LEU A 114 -13.10 4.08 2.83
N ASN A 115 -11.80 3.92 2.95
CA ASN A 115 -11.10 4.18 4.21
C ASN A 115 -11.09 5.70 4.49
N SER A 116 -11.01 6.06 5.77
CA SER A 116 -11.11 7.45 6.22
C SER A 116 -10.02 8.36 5.66
N PHE A 117 -8.81 7.82 5.42
CA PHE A 117 -7.73 8.59 4.82
C PHE A 117 -8.06 8.97 3.38
N PHE A 118 -8.40 8.00 2.52
CA PHE A 118 -8.71 8.26 1.12
C PHE A 118 -9.96 9.13 0.98
N ALA A 119 -11.00 8.87 1.78
CA ALA A 119 -12.21 9.68 1.83
C ALA A 119 -11.91 11.15 2.17
N ALA A 120 -11.03 11.42 3.15
CA ALA A 120 -10.59 12.78 3.44
C ALA A 120 -9.66 13.35 2.37
N PHE A 121 -8.73 12.56 1.85
CA PHE A 121 -7.73 12.97 0.87
C PHE A 121 -8.35 13.50 -0.44
N VAL A 122 -9.38 12.83 -0.97
CA VAL A 122 -10.02 13.28 -2.21
C VAL A 122 -10.87 14.55 -2.04
N THR A 123 -11.09 15.01 -0.80
CA THR A 123 -11.75 16.29 -0.50
C THR A 123 -10.79 17.47 -0.37
N LEU A 124 -9.47 17.23 -0.41
CA LEU A 124 -8.47 18.27 -0.30
C LEU A 124 -8.44 19.17 -1.55
N PRO A 125 -7.92 20.41 -1.45
CA PRO A 125 -7.54 21.18 -2.63
C PRO A 125 -6.50 20.44 -3.48
N ALA A 126 -6.57 20.58 -4.80
CA ALA A 126 -5.68 19.88 -5.76
C ALA A 126 -4.17 20.07 -5.45
N VAL A 127 -3.77 21.28 -5.03
CA VAL A 127 -2.38 21.58 -4.64
C VAL A 127 -1.93 20.80 -3.40
N GLU A 128 -2.84 20.50 -2.47
CA GLU A 128 -2.54 19.67 -1.31
C GLU A 128 -2.52 18.18 -1.68
N MET A 129 -3.39 17.74 -2.59
CA MET A 129 -3.37 16.37 -3.11
C MET A 129 -2.00 16.03 -3.72
N GLU A 130 -1.46 16.93 -4.57
CA GLU A 130 -0.15 16.75 -5.19
C GLU A 130 0.97 16.59 -4.15
N LYS A 131 0.93 17.35 -3.05
CA LYS A 131 1.90 17.23 -1.96
C LYS A 131 1.82 15.87 -1.27
N VAL A 132 0.62 15.41 -0.95
CA VAL A 132 0.39 14.12 -0.29
C VAL A 132 0.86 12.97 -1.18
N VAL A 133 0.50 13.00 -2.47
CA VAL A 133 0.92 11.98 -3.45
C VAL A 133 2.43 11.97 -3.63
N ASN A 134 3.06 13.12 -3.87
CA ASN A 134 4.51 13.17 -4.06
C ASN A 134 5.25 12.63 -2.85
N PHE A 135 4.77 12.94 -1.64
CA PHE A 135 5.32 12.37 -0.42
C PHE A 135 5.13 10.85 -0.33
N ALA A 136 3.90 10.36 -0.52
CA ALA A 136 3.59 8.94 -0.45
C ALA A 136 4.40 8.12 -1.48
N CYS A 137 4.51 8.62 -2.71
CA CYS A 137 5.31 8.01 -3.77
C CYS A 137 6.81 8.04 -3.44
N SER A 138 7.34 9.18 -2.97
CA SER A 138 8.74 9.29 -2.55
C SER A 138 9.08 8.30 -1.44
N LYS A 139 8.20 8.14 -0.46
CA LYS A 139 8.36 7.14 0.60
C LYS A 139 8.37 5.72 0.04
N HIS A 140 7.39 5.34 -0.78
CA HIS A 140 7.36 3.99 -1.34
C HIS A 140 8.57 3.70 -2.23
N GLU A 141 9.04 4.68 -3.01
CA GLU A 141 10.27 4.56 -3.81
C GLU A 141 11.48 4.25 -2.91
N GLN A 142 11.65 4.99 -1.80
CA GLN A 142 12.70 4.72 -0.82
C GLN A 142 12.57 3.33 -0.18
N GLN A 143 11.37 2.95 0.26
CA GLN A 143 11.13 1.65 0.91
C GLN A 143 11.45 0.47 -0.03
N LEU A 144 11.11 0.60 -1.32
CA LEU A 144 11.34 -0.44 -2.31
C LEU A 144 12.81 -0.51 -2.72
N GLU A 145 13.53 0.61 -2.81
CA GLU A 145 14.98 0.63 -2.97
C GLU A 145 15.70 -0.01 -1.77
N CYS A 146 15.25 0.26 -0.55
CA CYS A 146 15.77 -0.40 0.65
C CYS A 146 15.52 -1.91 0.59
N GLY A 147 14.28 -2.31 0.27
CA GLY A 147 13.89 -3.72 0.09
C GLY A 147 14.70 -4.43 -0.98
N LEU A 148 15.00 -3.77 -2.11
CA LEU A 148 15.86 -4.28 -3.16
C LEU A 148 17.26 -4.62 -2.64
N GLN A 149 17.88 -3.71 -1.87
CA GLN A 149 19.19 -3.97 -1.31
C GLN A 149 19.15 -5.08 -0.23
N TYR A 150 18.06 -5.15 0.52
CA TYR A 150 17.89 -6.08 1.64
C TYR A 150 17.56 -7.52 1.18
N GLU A 151 16.51 -7.68 0.37
CA GLU A 151 15.92 -8.96 -0.01
C GLU A 151 16.27 -9.41 -1.44
N GLY A 152 16.64 -8.45 -2.29
CA GLY A 152 16.86 -8.68 -3.71
C GLY A 152 15.61 -8.53 -4.57
N GLU A 153 15.83 -8.45 -5.88
CA GLU A 153 14.83 -8.07 -6.89
C GLU A 153 13.57 -8.96 -6.89
N GLU A 154 13.74 -10.27 -6.79
CA GLU A 154 12.63 -11.23 -6.83
C GLU A 154 11.63 -10.97 -5.69
N LYS A 155 12.14 -10.78 -4.46
CA LYS A 155 11.32 -10.54 -3.27
C LYS A 155 10.69 -9.16 -3.29
N THR A 156 11.40 -8.15 -3.76
CA THR A 156 10.84 -6.81 -3.94
C THR A 156 9.70 -6.83 -4.98
N ASN A 157 9.84 -7.55 -6.09
CA ASN A 157 8.78 -7.73 -7.09
C ASN A 157 7.55 -8.44 -6.51
N GLN A 158 7.74 -9.50 -5.72
CA GLN A 158 6.66 -10.19 -5.02
C GLN A 158 5.91 -9.24 -4.10
N ARG A 159 6.64 -8.40 -3.36
CA ARG A 159 6.06 -7.41 -2.45
C ARG A 159 5.28 -6.33 -3.18
N VAL A 160 5.76 -5.82 -4.32
CA VAL A 160 5.01 -4.89 -5.15
C VAL A 160 3.69 -5.53 -5.59
N ALA A 161 3.74 -6.78 -6.07
CA ALA A 161 2.53 -7.50 -6.48
C ALA A 161 1.55 -7.72 -5.31
N GLU A 162 2.05 -7.95 -4.09
CA GLU A 162 1.22 -8.04 -2.88
C GLU A 162 0.60 -6.70 -2.49
N LEU A 163 1.36 -5.60 -2.52
CA LEU A 163 0.85 -4.26 -2.23
C LEU A 163 -0.26 -3.86 -3.21
N MET A 164 -0.11 -4.19 -4.49
CA MET A 164 -1.10 -3.92 -5.53
C MET A 164 -2.39 -4.76 -5.42
N LYS A 165 -2.47 -5.70 -4.46
CA LYS A 165 -3.74 -6.35 -4.10
C LYS A 165 -4.66 -5.43 -3.28
N ASP A 166 -4.15 -4.32 -2.77
CA ASP A 166 -4.94 -3.25 -2.18
C ASP A 166 -5.26 -2.19 -3.24
N GLY A 167 -6.52 -1.74 -3.29
CA GLY A 167 -6.97 -0.78 -4.30
C GLY A 167 -6.31 0.59 -4.21
N GLY A 168 -6.02 1.08 -3.00
CA GLY A 168 -5.34 2.37 -2.80
C GLY A 168 -3.90 2.31 -3.28
N ASN A 169 -3.16 1.27 -2.87
CA ASN A 169 -1.81 1.03 -3.37
C ASN A 169 -1.79 0.82 -4.88
N LYS A 170 -2.76 0.11 -5.45
CA LYS A 170 -2.85 -0.07 -6.89
C LYS A 170 -3.02 1.25 -7.64
N GLN A 171 -3.92 2.12 -7.18
CA GLN A 171 -4.07 3.47 -7.74
C GLN A 171 -2.78 4.27 -7.66
N MET A 172 -2.10 4.21 -6.52
CA MET A 172 -0.85 4.92 -6.32
C MET A 172 0.25 4.44 -7.27
N PHE A 173 0.45 3.12 -7.38
CA PHE A 173 1.52 2.54 -8.19
C PHE A 173 1.28 2.66 -9.70
N GLU A 174 0.03 2.49 -10.16
CA GLU A 174 -0.30 2.51 -11.59
C GLU A 174 -0.53 3.94 -12.13
N HIS A 175 -0.92 4.88 -11.28
CA HIS A 175 -1.35 6.22 -11.70
C HIS A 175 -0.67 7.33 -10.92
N GLU A 176 -0.89 7.44 -9.60
CA GLU A 176 -0.50 8.65 -8.84
C GLU A 176 1.00 8.91 -8.85
N CYS A 177 1.82 7.85 -8.81
CA CYS A 177 3.27 7.96 -8.87
C CYS A 177 3.82 8.05 -10.30
N VAL A 178 3.04 7.64 -11.30
CA VAL A 178 3.43 7.62 -12.72
C VAL A 178 3.11 8.96 -13.39
N GLU A 179 1.92 9.48 -13.13
CA GLU A 179 1.37 10.70 -13.74
C GLU A 179 1.39 11.84 -12.73
N LYS A 180 2.16 12.91 -13.00
CA LYS A 180 2.42 13.98 -12.04
C LYS A 180 1.15 14.66 -11.50
N ASP A 181 0.14 14.86 -12.35
CA ASP A 181 -1.07 15.61 -12.04
C ASP A 181 -2.32 14.72 -11.87
N TYR A 182 -2.17 13.38 -11.86
CA TYR A 182 -3.31 12.45 -11.83
C TYR A 182 -4.28 12.75 -10.70
N ALA A 183 -3.79 12.77 -9.45
CA ALA A 183 -4.65 13.01 -8.29
C ALA A 183 -5.33 14.39 -8.35
N ALA A 184 -4.59 15.43 -8.73
CA ALA A 184 -5.08 16.80 -8.86
C ALA A 184 -6.12 16.97 -9.98
N ARG A 185 -6.11 16.08 -10.98
CA ARG A 185 -6.99 16.10 -12.15
C ARG A 185 -8.23 15.21 -11.97
N VAL A 186 -8.05 14.04 -11.36
CA VAL A 186 -9.07 12.98 -11.28
C VAL A 186 -9.89 13.05 -9.99
N TYR A 187 -9.26 13.27 -8.83
CA TYR A 187 -9.95 13.19 -7.54
C TYR A 187 -10.83 14.39 -7.14
N PRO A 188 -10.63 15.63 -7.62
CA PRO A 188 -11.45 16.76 -7.16
C PRO A 188 -12.94 16.59 -7.42
N CYS A 189 -13.36 15.91 -8.49
CA CYS A 189 -14.79 15.63 -8.72
C CYS A 189 -15.30 14.53 -7.80
N LEU A 190 -14.48 13.51 -7.52
CA LEU A 190 -14.81 12.43 -6.60
C LEU A 190 -15.11 12.97 -5.18
N GLY A 191 -14.32 13.95 -4.72
CA GLY A 191 -14.52 14.59 -3.41
C GLY A 191 -15.70 15.57 -3.30
N ARG A 192 -16.48 15.75 -4.37
CA ARG A 192 -17.71 16.57 -4.40
C ARG A 192 -18.93 15.67 -4.53
N THR A 193 -19.26 14.99 -3.45
CA THR A 193 -20.28 13.92 -3.47
C THR A 193 -21.68 14.46 -3.73
N GLU A 194 -21.95 15.72 -3.40
CA GLU A 194 -23.24 16.41 -3.64
C GLU A 194 -23.68 16.40 -5.10
N GLN A 195 -22.74 16.15 -6.02
CA GLN A 195 -23.03 16.17 -7.46
C GLN A 195 -23.53 14.84 -8.01
N TRP A 196 -23.32 13.73 -7.30
CA TRP A 196 -23.52 12.39 -7.88
C TRP A 196 -24.00 11.32 -6.89
N ILE A 197 -23.84 11.50 -5.58
CA ILE A 197 -24.09 10.42 -4.61
C ILE A 197 -25.58 10.22 -4.29
N ASP A 198 -26.37 11.29 -4.30
CA ASP A 198 -27.78 11.29 -3.86
C ASP A 198 -28.66 10.35 -4.69
N ALA A 199 -28.36 10.21 -5.99
CA ALA A 199 -29.07 9.31 -6.89
C ALA A 199 -28.95 7.82 -6.49
N CYS A 200 -27.98 7.48 -5.64
CA CYS A 200 -27.68 6.13 -5.18
C CYS A 200 -27.92 5.96 -3.67
N GLU A 201 -28.58 6.92 -3.00
CA GLU A 201 -28.74 6.93 -1.55
C GLU A 201 -29.32 5.62 -1.00
N LYS A 202 -30.29 5.04 -1.70
CA LYS A 202 -30.92 3.78 -1.31
C LYS A 202 -29.90 2.64 -1.26
N GLU A 203 -29.16 2.42 -2.35
CA GLU A 203 -28.18 1.34 -2.45
C GLU A 203 -27.02 1.55 -1.48
N ILE A 204 -26.59 2.79 -1.26
CA ILE A 204 -25.55 3.14 -0.28
C ILE A 204 -26.01 2.79 1.13
N ASN A 205 -27.22 3.22 1.53
CA ASN A 205 -27.73 2.96 2.87
C ASN A 205 -27.95 1.45 3.10
N GLU A 206 -28.51 0.74 2.12
CA GLU A 206 -28.65 -0.72 2.17
C GLU A 206 -27.29 -1.41 2.35
N TYR A 207 -26.28 -1.01 1.59
CA TYR A 207 -24.92 -1.55 1.71
C TYR A 207 -24.28 -1.23 3.06
N SER A 208 -24.28 0.05 3.46
CA SER A 208 -23.58 0.53 4.65
C SER A 208 -24.11 -0.15 5.92
N ILE A 209 -25.44 -0.21 6.07
CA ILE A 209 -26.10 -0.87 7.22
C ILE A 209 -25.81 -2.37 7.21
N LEU A 210 -25.89 -3.03 6.05
CA LEU A 210 -25.61 -4.46 5.94
C LEU A 210 -24.15 -4.78 6.26
N ARG A 211 -23.22 -3.99 5.72
CA ARG A 211 -21.78 -4.12 5.93
C ARG A 211 -21.44 -4.07 7.41
N GLU A 212 -21.90 -3.03 8.12
CA GLU A 212 -21.65 -2.88 9.56
C GLU A 212 -22.22 -4.06 10.35
N LYS A 213 -23.49 -4.40 10.12
CA LYS A 213 -24.18 -5.51 10.80
C LYS A 213 -23.46 -6.84 10.58
N VAL A 214 -23.06 -7.13 9.34
CA VAL A 214 -22.38 -8.38 9.00
C VAL A 214 -20.96 -8.40 9.55
N ASN A 215 -20.21 -7.30 9.50
CA ASN A 215 -18.85 -7.22 10.07
C ASN A 215 -18.88 -7.48 11.58
N ASN A 216 -19.82 -6.86 12.30
CA ASN A 216 -20.02 -7.10 13.72
C ASN A 216 -20.36 -8.57 14.01
N LYS A 217 -21.23 -9.17 13.19
CA LYS A 217 -21.61 -10.58 13.34
C LYS A 217 -20.45 -11.54 13.04
N ILE A 218 -19.70 -11.31 11.97
CA ILE A 218 -18.53 -12.10 11.59
C ILE A 218 -17.49 -12.04 12.72
N ASN A 219 -17.15 -10.84 13.20
CA ASN A 219 -16.20 -10.66 14.29
C ASN A 219 -16.62 -11.41 15.56
N SER A 220 -17.91 -11.33 15.93
CA SER A 220 -18.44 -12.03 17.09
C SER A 220 -18.35 -13.55 16.95
N VAL A 221 -18.80 -14.11 15.82
CA VAL A 221 -18.83 -15.56 15.59
C VAL A 221 -17.42 -16.12 15.47
N TYR A 222 -16.56 -15.48 14.69
CA TYR A 222 -15.18 -15.89 14.48
C TYR A 222 -14.35 -15.86 15.78
N ASN A 223 -14.45 -14.78 16.56
CA ASN A 223 -13.75 -14.71 17.85
C ASN A 223 -14.27 -15.76 18.84
N SER A 224 -15.58 -16.02 18.86
CA SER A 224 -16.17 -17.07 19.70
C SER A 224 -15.66 -18.45 19.30
N ALA A 225 -15.59 -18.73 17.99
CA ALA A 225 -15.07 -19.99 17.47
C ALA A 225 -13.58 -20.19 17.82
N ILE A 226 -12.76 -19.14 17.72
CA ILE A 226 -11.35 -19.20 18.13
C ILE A 226 -11.24 -19.60 19.61
N GLN A 227 -12.05 -19.01 20.50
CA GLN A 227 -11.99 -19.35 21.91
C GLN A 227 -12.48 -20.77 22.18
N ALA A 228 -13.57 -21.19 21.53
CA ALA A 228 -14.09 -22.55 21.65
C ALA A 228 -13.05 -23.60 21.20
N VAL A 229 -12.42 -23.41 20.05
CA VAL A 229 -11.42 -24.34 19.50
C VAL A 229 -10.19 -24.48 20.41
N LYS A 230 -9.83 -23.44 21.17
CA LYS A 230 -8.74 -23.51 22.15
C LYS A 230 -9.09 -24.40 23.34
N THR A 231 -10.33 -24.35 23.81
CA THR A 231 -10.77 -25.07 25.02
C THR A 231 -11.31 -26.47 24.74
N MET A 232 -11.81 -26.71 23.52
CA MET A 232 -12.33 -28.01 23.11
C MET A 232 -11.24 -29.07 23.06
N LYS A 233 -11.58 -30.33 23.33
CA LYS A 233 -10.68 -31.47 23.16
C LYS A 233 -10.89 -32.18 21.81
N GLU A 234 -12.13 -32.21 21.33
CA GLU A 234 -12.56 -32.88 20.10
C GLU A 234 -13.34 -31.90 19.20
N ASN A 235 -13.60 -32.27 17.93
CA ASN A 235 -14.42 -31.51 16.96
C ASN A 235 -13.97 -30.07 16.64
N LYS A 236 -12.69 -29.76 16.90
CA LYS A 236 -12.08 -28.44 16.62
C LYS A 236 -12.22 -28.03 15.16
N GLU A 237 -11.80 -28.92 14.27
CA GLU A 237 -11.77 -28.68 12.83
C GLU A 237 -13.18 -28.50 12.27
N GLN A 238 -14.13 -29.34 12.68
CA GLN A 238 -15.52 -29.22 12.27
C GLN A 238 -16.12 -27.87 12.70
N THR A 239 -15.94 -27.51 13.98
CA THR A 239 -16.45 -26.24 14.53
C THR A 239 -15.89 -25.02 13.76
N PHE A 240 -14.59 -25.06 13.45
CA PHE A 240 -13.94 -23.99 12.72
C PHE A 240 -14.41 -23.95 11.26
N THR A 241 -14.54 -25.10 10.61
CA THR A 241 -15.04 -25.22 9.23
C THR A 241 -16.47 -24.70 9.09
N GLU A 242 -17.36 -25.05 10.02
CA GLU A 242 -18.73 -24.55 10.06
C GLU A 242 -18.78 -23.04 10.26
N THR A 243 -17.90 -22.51 11.11
CA THR A 243 -17.74 -21.07 11.30
C THR A 243 -17.32 -20.37 10.01
N MET A 244 -16.32 -20.90 9.31
CA MET A 244 -15.83 -20.31 8.07
C MET A 244 -16.86 -20.39 6.94
N LYS A 245 -17.67 -21.46 6.88
CA LYS A 245 -18.83 -21.55 5.98
C LYS A 245 -19.87 -20.46 6.27
N PHE A 246 -20.18 -20.21 7.55
CA PHE A 246 -21.08 -19.13 7.94
C PHE A 246 -20.52 -17.76 7.55
N VAL A 247 -19.24 -17.50 7.82
CA VAL A 247 -18.58 -16.24 7.45
C VAL A 247 -18.65 -16.02 5.94
N ASN A 248 -18.31 -17.03 5.14
CA ASN A 248 -18.37 -16.96 3.69
C ASN A 248 -19.79 -16.63 3.17
N TYR A 249 -20.82 -17.29 3.72
CA TYR A 249 -22.21 -16.99 3.36
C TYR A 249 -22.60 -15.55 3.73
N ALA A 250 -22.22 -15.09 4.93
CA ALA A 250 -22.50 -13.74 5.39
C ALA A 250 -21.80 -12.69 4.50
N GLU A 251 -20.55 -12.91 4.11
CA GLU A 251 -19.82 -12.07 3.16
C GLU A 251 -20.50 -12.01 1.80
N GLY A 252 -21.08 -13.11 1.32
CA GLY A 252 -21.87 -13.14 0.09
C GLY A 252 -22.97 -12.09 0.05
N SER A 253 -23.67 -11.87 1.17
CA SER A 253 -24.70 -10.82 1.26
C SER A 253 -24.13 -9.40 1.16
N LYS A 254 -22.97 -9.14 1.79
CA LYS A 254 -22.25 -7.86 1.66
C LYS A 254 -21.83 -7.60 0.21
N CYS A 255 -21.23 -8.60 -0.43
CA CYS A 255 -20.76 -8.49 -1.81
C CYS A 255 -21.89 -8.21 -2.79
N LEU A 256 -23.08 -8.78 -2.58
CA LEU A 256 -24.25 -8.49 -3.41
C LEU A 256 -24.72 -7.03 -3.24
N ALA A 257 -24.81 -6.53 -2.01
CA ALA A 257 -25.17 -5.14 -1.76
C ALA A 257 -24.12 -4.17 -2.30
N PHE A 258 -22.83 -4.49 -2.09
CA PHE A 258 -21.70 -3.75 -2.65
C PHE A 258 -21.78 -3.65 -4.17
N LYS A 259 -22.06 -4.76 -4.88
CA LYS A 259 -22.22 -4.74 -6.34
C LYS A 259 -23.33 -3.79 -6.79
N LYS A 260 -24.48 -3.79 -6.13
CA LYS A 260 -25.61 -2.90 -6.46
C LYS A 260 -25.24 -1.44 -6.27
N MET A 261 -24.70 -1.10 -5.10
CA MET A 261 -24.21 0.24 -4.79
C MET A 261 -23.15 0.68 -5.80
N ARG A 262 -22.11 -0.12 -5.98
CA ARG A 262 -21.03 0.17 -6.92
C ARG A 262 -21.54 0.43 -8.33
N LEU A 263 -22.44 -0.40 -8.86
CA LEU A 263 -23.01 -0.19 -10.19
C LEU A 263 -23.73 1.16 -10.31
N CYS A 264 -24.54 1.52 -9.30
CA CYS A 264 -25.19 2.82 -9.27
C CYS A 264 -24.16 3.96 -9.26
N LEU A 265 -23.20 3.94 -8.34
CA LEU A 265 -22.20 5.01 -8.20
C LEU A 265 -21.37 5.19 -9.46
N LEU A 266 -20.94 4.10 -10.09
CA LEU A 266 -20.13 4.16 -11.32
C LEU A 266 -20.93 4.74 -12.49
N GLN A 267 -22.23 4.45 -12.60
CA GLN A 267 -23.09 5.07 -13.61
C GLN A 267 -23.18 6.59 -13.41
N GLN A 268 -23.42 7.03 -12.18
CA GLN A 268 -23.49 8.47 -11.87
C GLN A 268 -22.15 9.17 -12.11
N LEU A 269 -21.05 8.59 -11.66
CA LEU A 269 -19.71 9.16 -11.80
C LEU A 269 -19.26 9.27 -13.26
N VAL A 270 -19.57 8.28 -14.10
CA VAL A 270 -19.25 8.38 -15.53
C VAL A 270 -19.95 9.59 -16.16
N THR A 271 -21.21 9.85 -15.78
CA THR A 271 -21.99 10.97 -16.29
C THR A 271 -21.53 12.32 -15.75
N VAL A 272 -21.18 12.40 -14.46
CA VAL A 272 -20.89 13.67 -13.77
C VAL A 272 -19.39 14.01 -13.80
N CYS A 273 -18.54 13.04 -13.52
CA CYS A 273 -17.09 13.20 -13.31
C CYS A 273 -16.22 12.58 -14.41
N GLY A 274 -16.81 11.83 -15.34
CA GLY A 274 -16.10 11.14 -16.41
C GLY A 274 -15.58 9.75 -16.03
N VAL A 275 -15.16 9.02 -17.07
CA VAL A 275 -14.78 7.60 -16.99
C VAL A 275 -13.55 7.35 -16.12
N GLU A 276 -12.59 8.26 -16.12
CA GLU A 276 -11.34 8.10 -15.39
C GLU A 276 -11.57 8.17 -13.87
N THR A 277 -12.36 9.14 -13.41
CA THR A 277 -12.78 9.26 -12.00
C THR A 277 -13.56 8.04 -11.54
N ALA A 278 -14.49 7.56 -12.38
CA ALA A 278 -15.23 6.33 -12.08
C ALA A 278 -14.31 5.10 -11.99
N ARG A 279 -13.30 4.99 -12.86
CA ARG A 279 -12.31 3.91 -12.82
C ARG A 279 -11.46 3.97 -11.57
N ALA A 280 -11.05 5.17 -11.15
CA ALA A 280 -10.27 5.36 -9.95
C ALA A 280 -11.05 4.88 -8.71
N LEU A 281 -12.30 5.34 -8.55
CA LEU A 281 -13.17 4.87 -7.47
C LEU A 281 -13.39 3.35 -7.52
N ASN A 282 -13.67 2.80 -8.71
CA ASN A 282 -13.90 1.37 -8.87
C ASN A 282 -12.70 0.56 -8.40
N THR A 283 -11.50 0.97 -8.77
CA THR A 283 -10.27 0.29 -8.38
C THR A 283 -10.06 0.36 -6.87
N THR A 284 -10.19 1.55 -6.27
CA THR A 284 -10.03 1.75 -4.83
C THR A 284 -11.02 0.92 -4.01
N LEU A 285 -12.29 0.82 -4.45
CA LEU A 285 -13.30 0.06 -3.73
C LEU A 285 -13.21 -1.45 -3.93
N SER A 286 -12.83 -1.90 -5.13
CA SER A 286 -13.05 -3.30 -5.52
C SER A 286 -11.81 -4.17 -5.36
N VAL A 287 -10.63 -3.63 -5.65
CA VAL A 287 -9.38 -4.38 -5.53
C VAL A 287 -9.05 -4.57 -4.06
N GLY A 288 -8.99 -5.84 -3.65
CA GLY A 288 -8.75 -6.20 -2.25
C GLY A 288 -9.98 -6.07 -1.34
N TYR A 289 -11.20 -5.89 -1.89
CA TYR A 289 -12.43 -5.68 -1.13
C TYR A 289 -12.60 -6.63 0.07
N LEU A 290 -12.49 -7.94 -0.14
CA LEU A 290 -12.65 -8.89 0.97
C LEU A 290 -11.51 -8.80 2.00
N ALA A 291 -10.29 -8.54 1.55
CA ALA A 291 -9.14 -8.43 2.44
C ALA A 291 -9.24 -7.18 3.33
N SER A 292 -9.76 -6.07 2.81
CA SER A 292 -10.00 -4.84 3.59
C SER A 292 -11.18 -4.96 4.54
N GLU A 293 -12.19 -5.76 4.21
CA GLU A 293 -13.37 -6.01 5.05
C GLU A 293 -13.13 -7.02 6.18
N ARG A 294 -12.09 -7.84 6.08
CA ARG A 294 -11.76 -8.87 7.07
C ARG A 294 -10.75 -8.33 8.08
N SER A 295 -10.82 -8.84 9.31
CA SER A 295 -9.69 -8.65 10.23
C SER A 295 -8.44 -9.34 9.65
N PRO A 296 -7.21 -8.84 9.92
CA PRO A 296 -5.98 -9.43 9.37
C PRO A 296 -5.84 -10.93 9.66
N ARG A 297 -6.28 -11.36 10.85
CA ARG A 297 -6.26 -12.77 11.24
C ARG A 297 -7.26 -13.62 10.46
N LEU A 298 -8.48 -13.11 10.27
CA LEU A 298 -9.51 -13.80 9.49
C LEU A 298 -9.07 -13.95 8.03
N GLN A 299 -8.50 -12.88 7.43
CA GLN A 299 -7.95 -12.94 6.08
C GLN A 299 -6.85 -13.99 5.96
N LEU A 300 -5.91 -14.02 6.93
CA LEU A 300 -4.85 -15.01 6.96
C LEU A 300 -5.39 -16.44 7.05
N ASP A 301 -6.45 -16.68 7.83
CA ASP A 301 -7.07 -18.01 7.92
C ASP A 301 -7.76 -18.39 6.59
N PHE A 302 -8.42 -17.45 5.90
CA PHE A 302 -8.97 -17.69 4.56
C PHE A 302 -7.88 -18.11 3.56
N GLU A 303 -6.74 -17.44 3.57
CA GLU A 303 -5.61 -17.75 2.68
C GLU A 303 -4.93 -19.07 3.05
N THR A 304 -4.60 -19.25 4.33
CA THR A 304 -3.86 -20.43 4.83
C THR A 304 -4.64 -21.72 4.60
N PHE A 305 -5.95 -21.70 4.83
CA PHE A 305 -6.81 -22.86 4.67
C PHE A 305 -7.51 -22.91 3.31
N SER A 306 -7.24 -21.96 2.41
CA SER A 306 -7.81 -21.90 1.07
C SER A 306 -9.34 -21.99 1.04
N TYR A 307 -10.01 -21.31 1.97
CA TYR A 307 -11.47 -21.29 2.00
C TYR A 307 -12.02 -20.58 0.77
N PRO A 308 -13.06 -21.13 0.11
CA PRO A 308 -13.59 -20.55 -1.11
C PRO A 308 -14.27 -19.22 -0.83
N THR A 309 -14.19 -18.29 -1.79
CA THR A 309 -14.99 -17.08 -1.79
C THR A 309 -16.41 -17.38 -2.23
N HIS A 310 -17.38 -16.65 -1.69
CA HIS A 310 -18.77 -16.76 -2.11
C HIS A 310 -18.91 -16.28 -3.56
N PRO A 311 -19.71 -16.91 -4.43
CA PRO A 311 -19.84 -16.51 -5.84
C PRO A 311 -20.28 -15.05 -6.05
N PHE A 312 -21.03 -14.49 -5.10
CA PHE A 312 -21.39 -13.07 -5.13
C PHE A 312 -20.21 -12.13 -4.93
N CYS A 313 -19.09 -12.60 -4.38
CA CYS A 313 -17.84 -11.85 -4.25
C CYS A 313 -16.88 -12.07 -5.43
N ASP A 314 -17.23 -12.93 -6.39
CA ASP A 314 -16.41 -13.13 -7.57
C ASP A 314 -16.47 -11.90 -8.48
N LYS A 315 -15.32 -11.53 -9.06
CA LYS A 315 -15.19 -10.40 -9.99
C LYS A 315 -15.71 -9.08 -9.40
N LEU A 316 -15.41 -8.87 -8.11
CA LEU A 316 -15.37 -7.53 -7.55
C LEU A 316 -14.17 -6.81 -8.15
#